data_AF-A0AAU0RF78-F1
#
_entry.id   AF-A0AAU0RF78-F1
#
_cell.length_a   1.000
_cell.length_b   1.000
_cell.length_c   1.000
_cell.angle_alpha   90.00
_cell.angle_beta   90.00
_cell.angle_gamma   90.00
#
_symmetry.space_group_name_H-M   'P 1'
#
loop_
_entity.id
_entity.type
_entity.pdbx_description
1 polymer ?
#
loop_
_entity_poly.entity_id
_entity_poly.type
_entity_poly.pdbx_seq_one_letter_code
_entity_poly.pdbx_strand_id
1 'polypeptide(L)'
;MMIELNDDNSVSNYFKSARLGINSIATLFDRHEKEIPVYDEHVQLADLVSNPEAVLPVYTLTGNIFKRGELYIYMKDNSLLPAWDKHDLILLKSVDQAVLVAGDKYYFVLEDKRELAGVLTHDETHFIITPDNEEYDKEWLKPSAVLKMYKIMGGLKKEEALREREKKG
;
A
#
# COMPACT_ATOMS: atom_id res chain seq x y z
N MET A 1 -74.87 9.49 -25.16
CA MET A 1 -74.29 10.39 -24.15
C MET A 1 -73.87 9.53 -22.98
N MET A 2 -72.55 9.45 -22.74
CA MET A 2 -71.81 8.98 -21.55
C MET A 2 -70.46 8.50 -22.07
N ILE A 3 -69.41 9.12 -21.54
CA ILE A 3 -68.01 9.05 -21.98
C ILE A 3 -67.32 7.86 -21.30
N GLU A 4 -66.57 7.15 -22.14
CA GLU A 4 -65.28 6.43 -21.97
C GLU A 4 -64.81 6.04 -20.56
N LEU A 5 -64.21 4.84 -20.48
CA LEU A 5 -62.77 4.71 -20.22
C LEU A 5 -62.27 3.43 -20.91
N ASN A 6 -61.23 3.60 -21.73
CA ASN A 6 -60.67 2.60 -22.64
C ASN A 6 -59.95 1.47 -21.90
N ASP A 7 -60.30 0.24 -22.25
CA ASP A 7 -59.35 -0.88 -22.34
C ASP A 7 -58.44 -0.61 -23.55
N ASP A 8 -57.12 -0.70 -23.37
CA ASP A 8 -56.33 -1.43 -24.36
C ASP A 8 -54.97 -1.89 -23.81
N ASN A 9 -54.83 -3.21 -23.85
CA ASN A 9 -53.59 -3.94 -23.73
C ASN A 9 -52.60 -3.52 -24.83
N SER A 10 -51.41 -3.06 -24.44
CA SER A 10 -50.21 -3.36 -25.23
C SER A 10 -48.98 -3.43 -24.33
N VAL A 11 -48.67 -4.67 -23.92
CA VAL A 11 -47.33 -5.04 -23.48
C VAL A 11 -46.44 -5.01 -24.71
N SER A 12 -45.66 -3.94 -24.90
CA SER A 12 -44.51 -3.96 -25.80
C SER A 12 -43.57 -2.77 -25.60
N ASN A 13 -42.31 -3.11 -25.32
CA ASN A 13 -41.10 -2.41 -25.69
C ASN A 13 -40.88 -0.97 -25.19
N TYR A 14 -40.09 -0.84 -24.13
CA TYR A 14 -38.88 -0.01 -24.17
C TYR A 14 -37.85 -0.51 -23.15
N PHE A 15 -37.18 -1.63 -23.47
CA PHE A 15 -35.78 -1.80 -23.08
C PHE A 15 -34.96 -0.74 -23.83
N LYS A 16 -35.00 0.51 -23.37
CA LYS A 16 -33.92 1.46 -23.70
C LYS A 16 -32.74 1.08 -22.83
N SER A 17 -31.94 0.18 -23.40
CA SER A 17 -30.50 0.06 -23.16
C SER A 17 -29.92 1.47 -23.01
N ALA A 18 -29.81 1.92 -21.76
CA ALA A 18 -28.93 3.00 -21.42
C ALA A 18 -27.53 2.44 -21.63
N ARG A 19 -26.98 2.66 -22.82
CA ARG A 19 -25.54 2.73 -23.05
C ARG A 19 -25.01 3.84 -22.15
N LEU A 20 -24.90 3.55 -20.85
CA LEU A 20 -24.05 4.28 -19.94
C LEU A 20 -22.65 4.00 -20.44
N GLY A 21 -22.13 4.97 -21.19
CA GLY A 21 -20.84 4.89 -21.84
C GLY A 21 -19.78 4.48 -20.83
N ILE A 22 -18.91 3.59 -21.30
CA ILE A 22 -17.69 3.09 -20.66
C ILE A 22 -16.84 4.22 -20.04
N ASN A 23 -17.05 5.47 -20.47
CA ASN A 23 -16.41 6.68 -19.96
C ASN A 23 -16.86 7.12 -18.55
N SER A 24 -18.03 6.69 -18.07
CA SER A 24 -18.53 7.07 -16.73
C SER A 24 -17.86 6.30 -15.58
N ILE A 25 -17.41 5.08 -15.88
CA ILE A 25 -16.66 4.23 -14.95
C ILE A 25 -15.23 4.77 -14.76
N ALA A 26 -14.59 5.26 -15.84
CA ALA A 26 -13.28 5.91 -15.75
C ALA A 26 -13.28 7.14 -14.81
N THR A 27 -14.32 7.98 -14.87
CA THR A 27 -14.49 9.13 -13.96
C THR A 27 -14.83 8.78 -12.51
N LEU A 28 -15.22 7.54 -12.21
CA LEU A 28 -15.39 7.02 -10.85
C LEU A 28 -14.07 6.47 -10.29
N PHE A 29 -13.12 6.08 -11.15
CA PHE A 29 -11.77 5.67 -10.76
C PHE A 29 -10.84 6.86 -10.48
N ASP A 30 -11.03 8.00 -11.15
CA ASP A 30 -10.23 9.24 -10.92
C ASP A 30 -10.42 9.87 -9.52
N ARG A 31 -11.53 9.60 -8.81
CA ARG A 31 -11.80 10.19 -7.47
C ARG A 31 -11.02 9.53 -6.33
N HIS A 32 -10.19 8.55 -6.66
CA HIS A 32 -9.60 7.61 -5.73
C HIS A 32 -8.07 7.59 -5.86
N GLU A 33 -7.51 8.65 -6.43
CA GLU A 33 -6.07 8.86 -6.56
C GLU A 33 -5.59 9.76 -5.42
N LYS A 34 -4.66 9.25 -4.60
CA LYS A 34 -3.98 10.03 -3.56
C LYS A 34 -2.51 10.13 -3.93
N GLU A 35 -1.93 11.31 -3.72
CA GLU A 35 -0.47 11.46 -3.75
C GLU A 35 0.15 10.76 -2.54
N ILE A 36 0.96 9.75 -2.80
CA ILE A 36 1.69 8.99 -1.78
C ILE A 36 3.15 9.44 -1.84
N PRO A 37 3.73 9.94 -0.74
CA PRO A 37 5.12 10.38 -0.70
C PRO A 37 6.08 9.22 -0.92
N VAL A 38 7.13 9.47 -1.71
CA VAL A 38 8.28 8.59 -1.87
C VAL A 38 9.47 9.21 -1.15
N TYR A 39 10.14 8.43 -0.30
CA TYR A 39 11.36 8.86 0.40
C TYR A 39 12.61 8.28 -0.25
N ASP A 40 13.70 9.03 -0.12
CA ASP A 40 15.02 8.65 -0.64
C ASP A 40 15.57 7.39 0.04
N GLU A 41 16.44 6.64 -0.64
CA GLU A 41 17.03 5.41 -0.12
C GLU A 41 17.88 5.62 1.16
N HIS A 42 18.40 6.83 1.36
CA HIS A 42 19.20 7.18 2.53
C HIS A 42 18.37 7.64 3.74
N VAL A 43 17.06 7.83 3.59
CA VAL A 43 16.18 8.22 4.70
C VAL A 43 16.06 7.07 5.69
N GLN A 44 16.37 7.31 6.96
CA GLN A 44 16.04 6.38 8.03
C GLN A 44 14.59 6.59 8.47
N LEU A 45 13.80 5.52 8.49
CA LEU A 45 12.39 5.64 8.88
C LEU A 45 12.23 6.06 10.35
N ALA A 46 13.21 5.75 11.21
CA ALA A 46 13.22 6.23 12.59
C ALA A 46 13.23 7.76 12.67
N ASP A 47 13.91 8.44 11.74
CA ASP A 47 13.95 9.90 11.69
C ASP A 47 12.60 10.46 11.19
N LEU A 48 11.93 9.77 10.25
CA LEU A 48 10.56 10.11 9.83
C LEU A 48 9.55 9.96 10.98
N VAL A 49 9.74 8.98 11.86
CA VAL A 49 8.89 8.79 13.05
C VAL A 49 9.17 9.87 14.10
N SER A 50 10.44 10.21 14.31
CA SER A 50 10.86 11.12 15.39
C SER A 50 10.70 12.60 15.04
N ASN A 51 10.90 12.97 13.77
CA ASN A 51 10.82 14.34 13.28
C ASN A 51 10.31 14.39 11.83
N PRO A 52 9.01 14.12 11.61
CA PRO A 52 8.44 14.02 10.27
C PRO A 52 8.56 15.31 9.44
N GLU A 53 8.63 16.48 10.09
CA GLU A 53 8.74 17.76 9.40
C GLU A 53 10.13 18.03 8.81
N ALA A 54 11.17 17.38 9.35
CA ALA A 54 12.54 17.53 8.87
C ALA A 54 12.89 16.60 7.70
N VAL A 55 12.03 15.62 7.41
CA VAL A 55 12.26 14.61 6.36
C VAL A 55 11.27 14.86 5.23
N LEU A 56 11.76 15.40 4.13
CA LEU A 56 10.92 15.72 2.97
C LEU A 56 10.90 14.58 1.96
N PRO A 57 9.75 14.29 1.32
CA PRO A 57 9.69 13.34 0.23
C PRO A 57 10.44 13.86 -0.99
N VAL A 58 11.03 12.96 -1.77
CA VAL A 58 11.72 13.29 -3.02
C VAL A 58 10.75 13.56 -4.17
N TYR A 59 9.61 12.86 -4.18
CA TYR A 59 8.50 13.06 -5.12
C TYR A 59 7.26 12.33 -4.59
N THR A 60 6.14 12.42 -5.31
CA THR A 60 4.90 11.69 -5.00
C THR A 60 4.49 10.76 -6.14
N LEU A 61 4.02 9.57 -5.81
CA LEU A 61 3.37 8.66 -6.75
C LEU A 61 1.86 8.75 -6.61
N THR A 62 1.17 8.73 -7.74
CA THR A 62 -0.30 8.68 -7.73
C THR A 62 -0.72 7.26 -7.41
N GLY A 63 -1.23 7.06 -6.20
CA GLY A 63 -1.66 5.77 -5.70
C GLY A 63 -3.16 5.62 -5.76
N ASN A 64 -3.63 4.44 -6.16
CA ASN A 64 -5.02 4.06 -5.97
C ASN A 64 -5.31 3.87 -4.46
N ILE A 65 -6.27 4.62 -3.89
CA ILE A 65 -6.60 4.59 -2.46
C ILE A 65 -7.03 3.21 -1.96
N PHE A 66 -7.47 2.30 -2.83
CA PHE A 66 -7.81 0.92 -2.44
C PHE A 66 -6.59 0.14 -1.93
N LYS A 67 -5.36 0.59 -2.26
CA LYS A 67 -4.12 0.02 -1.71
C LYS A 67 -3.76 0.51 -0.29
N ARG A 68 -4.48 1.49 0.28
CA ARG A 68 -4.41 1.94 1.69
C ARG A 68 -3.00 2.23 2.25
N GLY A 69 -1.98 2.35 1.42
CA GLY A 69 -0.63 2.69 1.85
C GLY A 69 -0.48 4.19 2.10
N GLU A 70 0.54 4.52 2.89
CA GLU A 70 0.78 5.87 3.41
C GLU A 70 2.07 6.47 2.86
N LEU A 71 3.06 5.64 2.56
CA LEU A 71 4.35 6.07 2.03
C LEU A 71 5.04 4.96 1.24
N TYR A 72 5.92 5.37 0.33
CA TYR A 72 6.85 4.50 -0.37
C TYR A 72 8.28 4.70 0.15
N ILE A 73 9.00 3.60 0.32
CA ILE A 73 10.45 3.59 0.52
C ILE A 73 11.12 2.64 -0.47
N TYR A 74 12.40 2.87 -0.69
CA TYR A 74 13.26 1.88 -1.34
C TYR A 74 13.64 0.77 -0.36
N MET A 75 13.60 -0.47 -0.82
CA MET A 75 14.21 -1.61 -0.12
C MET A 75 15.71 -1.36 0.04
N LYS A 76 16.19 -1.47 1.28
CA LYS A 76 17.59 -1.18 1.65
C LYS A 76 18.49 -2.39 1.55
N ASP A 77 17.91 -3.58 1.57
CA ASP A 77 18.58 -4.87 1.50
C ASP A 77 17.74 -5.89 0.72
N ASN A 78 18.22 -7.14 0.70
CA ASN A 78 17.64 -8.25 -0.04
C ASN A 78 16.87 -9.23 0.84
N SER A 79 16.41 -8.79 2.02
CA SER A 79 15.69 -9.64 2.98
C SER A 79 14.37 -10.22 2.43
N LEU A 80 13.77 -9.57 1.42
CA LEU A 80 12.50 -9.97 0.81
C LEU A 80 12.63 -10.60 -0.59
N LEU A 81 13.82 -11.06 -0.98
CA LEU A 81 13.98 -11.85 -2.19
C LEU A 81 13.18 -13.17 -2.10
N PRO A 82 12.61 -13.66 -3.21
CA PRO A 82 12.74 -13.15 -4.58
C PRO A 82 11.69 -12.07 -4.94
N ALA A 83 10.79 -11.73 -4.03
CA ALA A 83 9.67 -10.84 -4.33
C ALA A 83 10.14 -9.39 -4.53
N TRP A 84 11.04 -8.91 -3.67
CA TRP A 84 11.55 -7.54 -3.70
C TRP A 84 13.07 -7.56 -3.54
N ASP A 85 13.75 -6.92 -4.49
CA ASP A 85 15.20 -6.73 -4.48
C ASP A 85 15.51 -5.37 -3.84
N LYS A 86 16.78 -5.18 -3.45
CA LYS A 86 17.26 -3.86 -3.05
C LYS A 86 16.98 -2.84 -4.15
N HIS A 87 16.58 -1.64 -3.75
CA HIS A 87 16.14 -0.54 -4.61
C HIS A 87 14.78 -0.72 -5.31
N ASP A 88 14.04 -1.79 -5.04
CA ASP A 88 12.60 -1.80 -5.35
C ASP A 88 11.84 -0.87 -4.39
N LEU A 89 10.73 -0.30 -4.86
CA LEU A 89 9.85 0.51 -4.01
C LEU A 89 8.82 -0.38 -3.33
N ILE A 90 8.67 -0.27 -2.01
CA ILE A 90 7.61 -0.93 -1.26
C ILE A 90 6.63 0.08 -0.68
N LEU A 91 5.34 -0.24 -0.76
CA LEU A 91 4.25 0.55 -0.22
C LEU A 91 3.98 0.13 1.21
N LEU A 92 4.15 1.07 2.14
CA LEU A 92 4.01 0.84 3.56
C LEU A 92 2.72 1.46 4.10
N LYS A 93 2.09 0.77 5.05
CA LYS A 93 0.94 1.25 5.82
C LYS A 93 1.22 1.10 7.31
N SER A 94 1.18 2.18 8.08
CA SER A 94 1.32 2.13 9.53
C SER A 94 0.27 1.19 10.14
N VAL A 95 0.72 0.39 11.10
CA VAL A 95 -0.14 -0.50 11.87
C VAL A 95 0.21 -0.43 13.36
N ASP A 96 -0.77 -0.69 14.19
CA ASP A 96 -0.57 -0.88 15.62
C ASP A 96 -0.44 -2.38 15.93
N GLN A 97 0.18 -2.69 17.07
CA GLN A 97 0.38 -4.07 17.52
C GLN A 97 -0.93 -4.87 17.58
N ALA A 98 -2.05 -4.22 17.92
CA ALA A 98 -3.35 -4.86 18.09
C ALA A 98 -3.97 -5.40 16.78
N VAL A 99 -3.44 -5.01 15.62
CA VAL A 99 -4.00 -5.40 14.30
C VAL A 99 -3.00 -6.22 13.46
N LEU A 100 -1.98 -6.76 14.11
CA LEU A 100 -1.01 -7.63 13.45
C LEU A 100 -1.63 -8.98 13.09
N VAL A 101 -1.21 -9.52 11.95
CA VAL A 101 -1.68 -10.80 11.42
C VAL A 101 -0.45 -11.67 11.16
N ALA A 102 -0.35 -12.80 11.86
CA ALA A 102 0.73 -13.75 11.63
C ALA A 102 0.66 -14.30 10.19
N GLY A 103 1.83 -14.43 9.55
CA GLY A 103 1.98 -14.85 8.16
C GLY A 103 1.99 -13.69 7.16
N ASP A 104 1.63 -12.47 7.55
CA ASP A 104 1.75 -11.29 6.69
C ASP A 104 3.17 -10.69 6.71
N LYS A 105 3.50 -9.92 5.68
CA LYS A 105 4.79 -9.22 5.56
C LYS A 105 4.73 -7.83 6.19
N TYR A 106 5.73 -7.53 6.99
CA TYR A 106 5.85 -6.26 7.71
C TYR A 106 7.26 -5.68 7.58
N TYR A 107 7.33 -4.39 7.83
CA TYR A 107 8.55 -3.61 7.93
C TYR A 107 8.61 -2.98 9.33
N PHE A 108 9.66 -3.30 10.07
CA PHE A 108 9.89 -2.90 11.45
C PHE A 108 10.95 -1.82 11.50
N VAL A 109 10.68 -0.79 12.28
CA VAL A 109 11.65 0.23 12.68
C VAL A 109 11.88 0.05 14.16
N LEU A 110 13.13 -0.18 14.55
CA LEU A 110 13.51 -0.43 15.93
C LEU A 110 14.00 0.84 16.63
N GLU A 111 14.00 0.82 17.96
CA GLU A 111 14.53 1.91 18.80
C GLU A 111 16.02 2.19 18.54
N ASP A 112 16.79 1.16 18.18
CA ASP A 112 18.21 1.27 17.80
C ASP A 112 18.41 1.74 16.34
N LYS A 113 17.33 2.20 15.69
CA LYS A 113 17.25 2.64 14.29
C LYS A 113 17.50 1.55 13.25
N ARG A 114 17.65 0.28 13.63
CA ARG A 114 17.66 -0.80 12.65
C ARG A 114 16.29 -0.94 12.00
N GLU A 115 16.31 -1.36 10.76
CA GLU A 115 15.11 -1.60 9.95
C GLU A 115 15.13 -3.06 9.50
N LEU A 116 14.00 -3.77 9.68
CA LEU A 116 13.89 -5.19 9.40
C LEU A 116 12.62 -5.45 8.59
N ALA A 117 12.71 -6.30 7.57
CA ALA A 117 11.55 -6.69 6.78
C ALA A 117 11.43 -8.21 6.73
N GLY A 118 10.20 -8.71 6.79
CA GLY A 118 9.96 -10.14 6.73
C GLY A 118 8.53 -10.53 7.05
N VAL A 119 8.29 -11.84 7.05
CA VAL A 119 7.04 -12.45 7.48
C VAL A 119 6.99 -12.42 9.00
N LEU A 120 5.90 -11.88 9.54
CA LEU A 120 5.65 -11.83 10.97
C LEU A 120 5.09 -13.17 11.46
N THR A 121 5.72 -13.71 12.49
CA THR A 121 5.10 -14.64 13.43
C THR A 121 5.29 -14.08 14.84
N HIS A 122 4.58 -14.58 15.84
CA HIS A 122 4.79 -14.12 17.21
C HIS A 122 4.41 -15.21 18.21
N ASP A 123 5.03 -15.14 19.38
CA ASP A 123 4.60 -15.87 20.57
C ASP A 123 4.00 -14.89 21.60
N GLU A 124 3.88 -15.30 22.87
CA GLU A 124 3.34 -14.46 23.94
C GLU A 124 4.24 -13.26 24.29
N THR A 125 5.51 -13.31 23.92
CA THR A 125 6.57 -12.42 24.43
C THR A 125 7.40 -11.75 23.34
N HIS A 126 7.45 -12.31 22.14
CA HIS A 126 8.28 -11.82 21.05
C HIS A 126 7.51 -11.75 19.73
N PHE A 127 7.86 -10.75 18.93
CA PHE A 127 7.71 -10.82 17.48
C PHE A 127 8.88 -11.61 16.91
N ILE A 128 8.59 -12.45 15.92
CA ILE A 128 9.58 -13.24 15.22
C ILE A 128 9.46 -12.85 13.74
N ILE A 129 10.49 -12.18 13.23
CA ILE A 129 10.55 -11.72 11.85
C ILE A 129 11.43 -12.66 11.07
N THR A 130 10.83 -13.33 10.09
CA THR A 130 11.53 -14.25 9.19
C THR A 130 11.65 -13.59 7.82
N PRO A 131 12.86 -13.23 7.38
CA PRO A 131 13.11 -12.79 6.00
C PRO A 131 12.63 -13.84 4.99
N ASP A 132 12.23 -13.42 3.79
CA ASP A 132 11.95 -14.37 2.69
C ASP A 132 13.25 -14.94 2.12
N ASN A 133 14.34 -14.18 2.20
CA ASN A 133 15.66 -14.61 1.76
C ASN A 133 16.36 -15.44 2.85
N GLU A 134 16.61 -16.71 2.55
CA GLU A 134 17.24 -17.68 3.46
C GLU A 134 18.68 -17.34 3.86
N GLU A 135 19.34 -16.41 3.16
CA GLU A 135 20.66 -15.89 3.54
C GLU A 135 20.63 -14.98 4.78
N TYR A 136 19.44 -14.53 5.19
CA TYR A 136 19.24 -13.67 6.34
C TYR A 136 18.66 -14.47 7.52
N ASP A 137 19.24 -14.26 8.69
CA ASP A 137 18.73 -14.86 9.92
C ASP A 137 17.38 -14.27 10.32
N LYS A 138 16.55 -15.11 10.94
CA LYS A 138 15.34 -14.66 11.64
C LYS A 138 15.71 -13.88 12.92
N GLU A 139 14.88 -12.91 13.25
CA GLU A 139 15.09 -12.00 14.38
C GLU A 139 13.95 -12.12 15.40
N TRP A 140 14.30 -12.18 16.69
CA TRP A 140 13.36 -12.20 17.81
C TRP A 140 13.37 -10.85 18.51
N LEU A 141 12.25 -10.16 18.45
CA LEU A 141 12.11 -8.80 18.92
C LEU A 141 11.13 -8.75 20.07
N LYS A 142 11.54 -8.15 21.18
CA LYS A 142 10.59 -7.75 22.22
C LYS A 142 9.71 -6.62 21.68
N PRO A 143 8.40 -6.59 21.98
CA PRO A 143 7.53 -5.51 21.54
C PRO A 143 8.04 -4.11 21.93
N SER A 144 8.69 -3.99 23.09
CA SER A 144 9.27 -2.74 23.58
C SER A 144 10.48 -2.23 22.79
N ALA A 145 11.08 -3.05 21.92
CA ALA A 145 12.20 -2.65 21.07
C ALA A 145 11.75 -2.06 19.73
N VAL A 146 10.45 -2.09 19.45
CA VAL A 146 9.87 -1.68 18.17
C VAL A 146 9.32 -0.26 18.28
N LEU A 147 9.95 0.66 17.56
CA LEU A 147 9.55 2.06 17.47
C LEU A 147 8.30 2.22 16.59
N LYS A 148 8.29 1.55 15.43
CA LYS A 148 7.18 1.64 14.46
C LYS A 148 7.07 0.37 13.62
N MET A 149 5.84 0.04 13.23
CA MET A 149 5.55 -1.09 12.34
C MET A 149 4.72 -0.63 11.15
N TYR A 150 5.04 -1.21 10.00
CA TYR A 150 4.29 -1.02 8.77
C TYR A 150 3.94 -2.37 8.16
N LYS A 151 2.70 -2.53 7.70
CA LYS A 151 2.35 -3.63 6.81
C LYS A 151 2.81 -3.32 5.39
N ILE A 152 3.44 -4.29 4.74
CA ILE A 152 3.85 -4.19 3.35
C ILE A 152 2.64 -4.50 2.47
N MET A 153 2.14 -3.49 1.76
CA MET A 153 0.92 -3.57 0.96
C MET A 153 1.18 -4.00 -0.50
N GLY A 154 2.44 -4.00 -0.92
CA GLY A 154 2.89 -4.24 -2.28
C GLY A 154 4.06 -3.33 -2.62
N GLY A 155 4.31 -3.11 -3.90
CA GLY A 155 5.45 -2.32 -4.34
C GLY A 155 5.49 -2.14 -5.86
N LEU A 156 6.56 -1.51 -6.32
CA LEU A 156 6.92 -1.32 -7.72
C LEU A 156 8.38 -1.75 -7.90
N LYS A 157 8.67 -2.43 -9.00
CA LYS A 157 10.07 -2.69 -9.38
C LYS A 157 10.78 -1.39 -9.71
N LYS A 158 12.08 -1.33 -9.47
CA LYS A 158 12.90 -0.12 -9.70
C LYS A 158 12.64 0.54 -11.07
N GLU A 159 12.59 -0.23 -12.14
CA GLU A 159 12.36 0.28 -13.50
C GLU A 159 10.95 0.83 -13.70
N GLU A 160 9.96 0.25 -13.01
CA GLU A 160 8.59 0.76 -13.02
C GLU A 160 8.48 2.06 -12.23
N ALA A 161 9.12 2.13 -11.06
CA ALA A 161 9.20 3.34 -10.24
C ALA A 161 9.83 4.52 -11.00
N LEU A 162 10.89 4.27 -11.76
CA LEU A 162 11.55 5.28 -12.60
C LEU A 162 10.64 5.79 -13.71
N ARG A 163 9.93 4.89 -14.41
CA ARG A 163 8.98 5.29 -15.46
C ARG A 163 7.83 6.13 -14.92
N GLU A 164 7.31 5.80 -13.74
CA GLU A 164 6.26 6.61 -13.10
C GLU A 164 6.75 7.99 -12.67
N ARG A 165 8.01 8.10 -12.26
CA ARG A 165 8.65 9.40 -11.96
C ARG A 165 8.78 10.26 -13.21
N GLU A 166 9.23 9.69 -14.33
CA GLU A 166 9.45 10.41 -15.59
C GLU A 166 8.16 10.93 -16.21
N LYS A 167 7.01 10.26 -16.03
CA LYS A 167 5.71 10.75 -16.52
C LYS A 167 5.25 12.07 -15.88
N LYS A 168 5.82 12.43 -14.73
CA LYS A 168 5.47 13.63 -13.96
C LYS A 168 6.45 14.80 -14.14
N GLY A 169 7.60 14.56 -14.77
CA GLY A 169 8.60 15.59 -15.08
C GLY A 169 8.37 16.20 -16.45
#